data_AF-A0A4R8XXG4-F1
#
_entry.id   AF-A0A4R8XXG4-F1
#
_cell.length_a   1.000
_cell.length_b   1.000
_cell.length_c   1.000
_cell.angle_alpha   90.00
_cell.angle_beta   90.00
_cell.angle_gamma   90.00
#
_symmetry.space_group_name_H-M   'P 1'
#
loop_
_entity.id
_entity.type
_entity.pdbx_description
1 polymer ?
#
loop_
_entity_poly.entity_id
_entity_poly.type
_entity_poly.pdbx_seq_one_letter_code
_entity_poly.pdbx_strand_id
1 'polypeptide(L)'
;MQMRRVGQVVAVDLLGVLAIRLWTRRSSKPRSTCCRLPAAQKLTSRHLREGHWHTACSAGPIRMLQIQPRHHHLQPVHLDDWWSRAMNRPDDSNAAIWKSTDIIAIRTARAGAREQRGAAQWELMAQLLPFDESDAFIFLDLGAGTGSASHGILKLYPHSTAILADFSAEMIAAGEVEMQPFAGRYRFVTFDMCTDVWPKVIPRKVDAVITGMSIHHLPDDRKRGLFSEIFDRLRPGGWYLNYDAVDSEDAAVRDAWSRANDRIDPLAAEQRLHRTAIELARHTNHMRYVIPLTPQLAWIEDAGFAGVDVYWKRLDNVIYGGMRPEEEKT
;
A
#
# COMPACT_ATOMS: atom_id res chain seq x y z
N MET A 1 -11.10 -1.27 -62.41
CA MET A 1 -10.06 -0.29 -62.82
C MET A 1 -9.62 0.43 -61.55
N GLN A 2 -8.37 0.55 -61.07
CA GLN A 2 -7.08 -0.07 -61.34
C GLN A 2 -6.10 0.55 -60.30
N MET A 3 -5.22 -0.27 -59.68
CA MET A 3 -3.88 0.03 -59.11
C MET A 3 -3.71 1.19 -58.09
N ARG A 4 -3.31 0.93 -56.83
CA ARG A 4 -1.93 0.72 -56.30
C ARG A 4 -0.87 1.80 -56.66
N ARG A 5 -0.24 2.32 -55.59
CA ARG A 5 1.19 2.76 -55.37
C ARG A 5 1.30 4.26 -54.98
N VAL A 6 2.26 4.78 -54.19
CA VAL A 6 3.43 4.38 -53.36
C VAL A 6 4.02 5.71 -52.82
N GLY A 7 4.68 5.70 -51.66
CA GLY A 7 5.74 6.66 -51.28
C GLY A 7 5.29 7.70 -50.24
N GLN A 8 6.08 8.09 -49.24
CA GLN A 8 7.48 7.78 -48.93
C GLN A 8 7.73 8.23 -47.47
N VAL A 9 8.47 7.40 -46.73
CA VAL A 9 9.07 7.73 -45.42
C VAL A 9 10.33 8.55 -45.68
N VAL A 10 10.59 9.56 -44.86
CA VAL A 10 11.94 10.11 -44.63
C VAL A 10 12.34 9.82 -43.19
N ALA A 11 13.45 9.11 -43.09
CA ALA A 11 14.18 8.74 -41.90
C ALA A 11 15.23 9.80 -41.54
N VAL A 12 15.59 9.88 -40.26
CA VAL A 12 16.94 10.10 -39.70
C VAL A 12 16.88 9.44 -38.29
N ASP A 13 17.24 8.18 -38.03
CA ASP A 13 18.54 7.47 -38.08
C ASP A 13 19.63 8.21 -37.26
N LEU A 14 20.27 7.69 -36.19
CA LEU A 14 21.03 6.44 -36.08
C LEU A 14 21.38 6.04 -34.63
N LEU A 15 21.34 4.71 -34.39
CA LEU A 15 22.31 3.81 -33.71
C LEU A 15 22.67 4.01 -32.21
N GLY A 16 22.81 2.96 -31.39
CA GLY A 16 22.76 1.51 -31.63
C GLY A 16 23.09 0.68 -30.37
N VAL A 17 22.32 -0.41 -30.19
CA VAL A 17 22.68 -1.83 -29.86
C VAL A 17 23.90 -2.09 -28.94
N LEU A 18 23.73 -2.55 -27.69
CA LEU A 18 23.55 -3.93 -27.17
C LEU A 18 24.78 -4.87 -27.28
N ALA A 19 25.23 -5.47 -26.17
CA ALA A 19 25.64 -6.88 -26.13
C ALA A 19 25.89 -7.41 -24.70
N ILE A 20 25.12 -8.43 -24.33
CA ILE A 20 25.40 -9.44 -23.30
C ILE A 20 26.17 -10.59 -23.96
N ARG A 21 27.15 -11.19 -23.26
CA ARG A 21 27.58 -12.58 -23.53
C ARG A 21 28.09 -13.29 -22.26
N LEU A 22 27.66 -14.55 -22.11
CA LEU A 22 28.07 -15.53 -21.10
C LEU A 22 29.07 -16.56 -21.69
N TRP A 23 30.05 -16.91 -20.85
CA TRP A 23 30.78 -18.19 -20.66
C TRP A 23 31.65 -18.86 -21.75
N THR A 24 32.92 -19.15 -21.41
CA THR A 24 33.49 -20.51 -21.18
C THR A 24 34.98 -20.49 -20.76
N ARG A 25 35.39 -21.53 -20.02
CA ARG A 25 36.69 -21.80 -19.34
C ARG A 25 37.94 -21.93 -20.25
N ARG A 26 39.12 -21.51 -19.76
CA ARG A 26 40.28 -22.40 -19.44
C ARG A 26 41.50 -21.67 -18.81
N SER A 27 41.94 -22.21 -17.67
CA SER A 27 43.31 -22.39 -17.14
C SER A 27 44.45 -21.42 -17.48
N SER A 28 45.02 -20.77 -16.45
CA SER A 28 46.39 -21.05 -15.94
C SER A 28 46.75 -20.14 -14.74
N LYS A 29 47.17 -20.75 -13.63
CA LYS A 29 48.01 -20.16 -12.56
C LYS A 29 49.50 -20.33 -12.97
N PRO A 30 50.54 -19.88 -12.21
CA PRO A 30 50.60 -19.06 -10.98
C PRO A 30 51.68 -17.94 -11.01
N ARG A 31 51.76 -17.14 -9.93
CA ARG A 31 52.96 -16.62 -9.20
C ARG A 31 52.63 -15.23 -8.61
N SER A 32 52.40 -15.09 -7.30
CA SER A 32 53.34 -15.00 -6.16
C SER A 32 53.94 -13.61 -5.93
N THR A 33 54.12 -13.28 -4.65
CA THR A 33 54.80 -12.13 -3.98
C THR A 33 53.99 -10.83 -3.88
N CYS A 34 53.48 -10.46 -2.70
CA CYS A 34 54.18 -9.96 -1.51
C CYS A 34 54.70 -8.53 -1.69
N CYS A 35 54.00 -7.53 -1.11
CA CYS A 35 54.59 -6.56 -0.18
C CYS A 35 53.64 -5.38 0.14
N ARG A 36 53.36 -5.24 1.44
CA ARG A 36 53.39 -4.03 2.27
C ARG A 36 52.64 -2.76 1.84
N LEU A 37 51.68 -2.39 2.70
CA LEU A 37 51.31 -1.03 3.09
C LEU A 37 52.55 -0.16 3.39
N PRO A 38 52.39 1.18 3.29
CA PRO A 38 52.41 1.95 4.53
C PRO A 38 51.29 2.98 4.65
N ALA A 39 51.12 3.39 5.91
CA ALA A 39 50.07 4.22 6.46
C ALA A 39 50.23 5.73 6.18
N ALA A 40 49.08 6.40 6.30
CA ALA A 40 48.82 7.69 6.95
C ALA A 40 49.77 8.87 6.71
N GLN A 41 49.22 9.96 6.17
CA GLN A 41 49.57 11.31 6.60
C GLN A 41 48.32 12.22 6.59
N LYS A 42 47.99 12.72 7.78
CA LYS A 42 47.12 13.87 8.01
C LYS A 42 47.78 15.11 7.42
N LEU A 43 47.03 15.95 6.71
CA LEU A 43 47.42 17.34 6.46
C LEU A 43 46.23 18.26 6.70
N THR A 44 46.58 19.36 7.34
CA THR A 44 45.80 20.32 8.09
C THR A 44 45.21 21.45 7.23
N SER A 45 44.16 22.06 7.77
CA SER A 45 43.53 23.32 7.38
C SER A 45 44.51 24.50 7.21
N ARG A 46 44.35 25.31 6.14
CA ARG A 46 44.44 26.79 6.19
C ARG A 46 44.00 27.50 4.88
N HIS A 47 42.93 28.27 5.01
CA HIS A 47 42.74 29.69 4.60
C HIS A 47 42.60 30.13 3.12
N LEU A 48 41.87 31.26 3.01
CA LEU A 48 41.72 32.27 1.93
C LEU A 48 40.45 32.08 1.09
N ARG A 49 39.60 33.08 0.81
CA ARG A 49 39.60 34.54 1.05
C ARG A 49 38.19 35.09 0.77
N GLU A 50 37.95 36.27 1.31
CA GLU A 50 36.79 37.15 1.17
C GLU A 50 36.44 37.52 -0.27
N GLY A 51 35.14 37.79 -0.52
CA GLY A 51 34.61 38.41 -1.73
C GLY A 51 33.40 39.28 -1.38
N HIS A 52 33.63 40.58 -1.29
CA HIS A 52 32.63 41.62 -1.11
C HIS A 52 31.79 41.82 -2.39
N TRP A 53 30.48 42.03 -2.23
CA TRP A 53 29.65 42.73 -3.20
C TRP A 53 28.91 43.87 -2.51
N HIS A 54 29.15 45.09 -2.98
CA HIS A 54 28.40 46.30 -2.65
C HIS A 54 27.25 46.46 -3.64
N THR A 55 26.06 46.78 -3.13
CA THR A 55 25.09 47.67 -3.79
C THR A 55 24.38 48.51 -2.73
N ALA A 56 24.44 49.82 -2.92
CA ALA A 56 23.82 50.84 -2.08
C ALA A 56 22.48 51.28 -2.71
N CYS A 57 21.46 51.55 -1.90
CA CYS A 57 20.43 52.52 -2.24
C CYS A 57 19.72 53.07 -0.98
N SER A 58 20.01 54.35 -0.70
CA SER A 58 19.22 55.42 -0.07
C SER A 58 18.11 55.13 0.95
N ALA A 59 18.26 55.72 2.14
CA ALA A 59 17.22 55.89 3.15
C ALA A 59 16.67 57.35 3.16
N GLY A 60 15.35 57.48 3.36
CA GLY A 60 14.63 58.72 3.68
C GLY A 60 13.29 58.37 4.36
N PRO A 61 12.76 59.21 5.29
CA PRO A 61 11.92 58.73 6.39
C PRO A 61 10.43 58.69 6.06
N ILE A 62 9.71 57.66 6.51
CA ILE A 62 8.24 57.58 6.44
C ILE A 62 7.69 57.61 7.88
N ARG A 63 6.78 58.58 8.12
CA ARG A 63 6.02 58.78 9.34
C ARG A 63 5.22 57.52 9.72
N MET A 64 5.38 57.08 10.97
CA MET A 64 4.53 56.07 11.60
C MET A 64 3.14 56.66 11.88
N LEU A 65 2.12 56.20 11.15
CA LEU A 65 0.72 56.40 11.51
C LEU A 65 0.34 55.26 12.47
N GLN A 66 0.16 55.56 13.75
CA GLN A 66 -0.40 54.60 14.72
C GLN A 66 -1.89 54.40 14.41
N ILE A 67 -2.24 53.21 13.91
CA ILE A 67 -3.61 52.72 13.90
C ILE A 67 -3.70 51.67 15.00
N GLN A 68 -4.51 51.94 16.03
CA GLN A 68 -4.79 50.96 17.09
C GLN A 68 -5.67 49.83 16.55
N PRO A 69 -5.29 48.54 16.70
CA PRO A 69 -6.21 47.45 16.51
C PRO A 69 -7.10 47.31 17.75
N ARG A 70 -8.41 47.21 17.54
CA ARG A 70 -9.36 46.82 18.60
C ARG A 70 -9.04 45.39 19.04
N HIS A 71 -8.79 45.21 20.34
CA HIS A 71 -8.67 43.88 20.95
C HIS A 71 -10.05 43.23 21.06
N HIS A 72 -10.30 42.18 20.29
CA HIS A 72 -11.21 41.12 20.72
C HIS A 72 -10.37 40.03 21.38
N HIS A 73 -10.61 39.83 22.68
CA HIS A 73 -10.06 38.72 23.44
C HIS A 73 -10.62 37.41 22.89
N LEU A 74 -9.86 36.75 22.02
CA LEU A 74 -9.98 35.32 21.80
C LEU A 74 -9.04 34.64 22.81
N GLN A 75 -9.65 33.92 23.76
CA GLN A 75 -8.93 33.02 24.64
C GLN A 75 -8.14 32.02 23.78
N PRO A 76 -6.86 31.74 24.08
CA PRO A 76 -6.12 30.71 23.37
C PRO A 76 -6.78 29.36 23.69
N VAL A 77 -7.42 28.76 22.68
CA VAL A 77 -7.90 27.38 22.79
C VAL A 77 -6.65 26.51 22.78
N HIS A 78 -6.35 25.91 23.94
CA HIS A 78 -5.19 25.06 24.15
C HIS A 78 -5.30 23.83 23.22
N LEU A 79 -4.59 23.83 22.09
CA LEU A 79 -4.52 22.68 21.17
C LEU A 79 -3.95 21.40 21.85
N ASP A 80 -3.25 21.56 22.97
CA ASP A 80 -2.61 20.45 23.70
C ASP A 80 -3.60 19.63 24.54
N ASP A 81 -4.72 20.22 24.98
CA ASP A 81 -5.71 19.55 25.84
C ASP A 81 -6.68 18.67 25.02
N TRP A 82 -6.99 19.06 23.78
CA TRP A 82 -7.81 18.24 22.88
C TRP A 82 -7.07 16.98 22.40
N TRP A 83 -5.77 17.08 22.07
CA TRP A 83 -5.02 15.92 21.60
C TRP A 83 -4.78 14.86 22.68
N SER A 84 -4.49 15.30 23.90
CA SER A 84 -4.38 14.41 25.07
C SER A 84 -5.69 13.67 25.34
N ARG A 85 -6.84 14.34 25.12
CA ARG A 85 -8.17 13.75 25.30
C ARG A 85 -8.60 12.84 24.14
N ALA A 86 -8.13 13.06 22.92
CA ALA A 86 -8.40 12.19 21.78
C ALA A 86 -7.59 10.89 21.82
N MET A 87 -6.38 10.93 22.39
CA MET A 87 -5.50 9.77 22.56
C MET A 87 -5.82 8.90 23.80
N ASN A 88 -6.57 9.44 24.78
CA ASN A 88 -6.95 8.75 26.01
C ASN A 88 -8.38 8.18 26.01
N ARG A 89 -9.05 8.10 24.85
CA ARG A 89 -10.32 7.39 24.77
C ARG A 89 -10.09 5.91 24.46
N PRO A 90 -10.84 4.99 25.10
CA PRO A 90 -10.84 3.57 24.71
C PRO A 90 -11.39 3.34 23.29
N ASP A 91 -12.00 4.37 22.69
CA ASP A 91 -12.58 4.38 21.35
C ASP A 91 -11.50 4.23 20.27
N ASP A 92 -11.74 3.35 19.29
CA ASP A 92 -10.74 2.94 18.30
C ASP A 92 -10.21 4.11 17.45
N SER A 93 -8.96 4.49 17.72
CA SER A 93 -8.21 5.54 17.02
C SER A 93 -8.14 5.31 15.51
N ASN A 94 -8.22 4.05 15.05
CA ASN A 94 -8.30 3.73 13.61
C ASN A 94 -9.58 4.31 12.99
N ALA A 95 -10.75 4.05 13.57
CA ALA A 95 -12.01 4.54 13.05
C ALA A 95 -12.06 6.09 13.03
N ALA A 96 -11.50 6.74 14.07
CA ALA A 96 -11.40 8.19 14.12
C ALA A 96 -10.46 8.78 13.05
N ILE A 97 -9.34 8.10 12.77
CA ILE A 97 -8.37 8.51 11.73
C ILE A 97 -8.96 8.35 10.33
N TRP A 98 -9.63 7.24 10.06
CA TRP A 98 -10.21 6.96 8.74
C TRP A 98 -11.53 7.68 8.46
N LYS A 99 -12.18 8.22 9.49
CA LYS A 99 -13.29 9.19 9.36
C LYS A 99 -12.83 10.65 9.24
N SER A 100 -11.52 10.90 9.26
CA SER A 100 -11.00 12.28 9.16
C SER A 100 -10.74 12.68 7.72
N THR A 101 -11.36 13.79 7.30
CA THR A 101 -11.34 14.30 5.92
C THR A 101 -9.92 14.56 5.39
N ASP A 102 -9.00 14.99 6.26
CA ASP A 102 -7.60 15.26 5.91
C ASP A 102 -6.81 14.00 5.55
N ILE A 103 -7.11 12.87 6.21
CA ILE A 103 -6.44 11.59 5.97
C ILE A 103 -6.92 10.97 4.67
N ILE A 104 -8.22 11.08 4.39
CA ILE A 104 -8.83 10.65 3.14
C ILE A 104 -8.25 11.48 1.99
N ALA A 105 -8.17 12.81 2.12
CA ALA A 105 -7.57 13.66 1.09
C ALA A 105 -6.11 13.28 0.77
N ILE A 106 -5.27 13.01 1.79
CA ILE A 106 -3.89 12.54 1.59
C ILE A 106 -3.84 11.14 0.96
N ARG A 107 -4.76 10.24 1.35
CA ARG A 107 -4.80 8.89 0.80
C ARG A 107 -5.31 8.85 -0.63
N THR A 108 -6.39 9.56 -0.96
CA THR A 108 -6.90 9.73 -2.33
C THR A 108 -5.85 10.39 -3.22
N ALA A 109 -5.19 11.46 -2.75
CA ALA A 109 -4.11 12.11 -3.50
C ALA A 109 -2.88 11.22 -3.74
N ARG A 110 -2.70 10.15 -2.95
CA ARG A 110 -1.62 9.17 -3.09
C ARG A 110 -2.11 7.81 -3.61
N ALA A 111 -3.40 7.66 -3.92
CA ALA A 111 -4.00 6.40 -4.36
C ALA A 111 -3.30 5.91 -5.64
N GLY A 112 -3.17 6.77 -6.65
CA GLY A 112 -2.48 6.43 -7.90
C GLY A 112 -1.03 5.96 -7.73
N ALA A 113 -0.26 6.55 -6.80
CA ALA A 113 1.13 6.12 -6.56
C ALA A 113 1.22 4.77 -5.81
N ARG A 114 0.23 4.44 -4.96
CA ARG A 114 0.14 3.15 -4.26
C ARG A 114 -0.41 2.06 -5.16
N GLU A 115 -1.42 2.39 -5.96
CA GLU A 115 -1.96 1.54 -7.02
C GLU A 115 -0.86 1.12 -7.99
N GLN A 116 0.00 2.05 -8.43
CA GLN A 116 1.14 1.71 -9.27
C GLN A 116 2.15 0.78 -8.60
N ARG A 117 2.38 0.93 -7.28
CA ARG A 117 3.30 0.04 -6.54
C ARG A 117 2.72 -1.34 -6.27
N GLY A 118 1.41 -1.43 -6.05
CA GLY A 118 0.68 -2.67 -5.79
C GLY A 118 0.09 -3.34 -7.03
N ALA A 119 0.11 -2.69 -8.20
CA ALA A 119 -0.56 -3.15 -9.41
C ALA A 119 -0.22 -4.59 -9.77
N ALA A 120 1.07 -4.95 -9.71
CA ALA A 120 1.53 -6.31 -10.00
C ALA A 120 1.00 -7.33 -8.98
N GLN A 121 0.84 -6.95 -7.72
CA GLN A 121 0.27 -7.81 -6.68
C GLN A 121 -1.25 -7.94 -6.82
N TRP A 122 -1.96 -6.86 -7.19
CA TRP A 122 -3.39 -6.92 -7.49
C TRP A 122 -3.68 -7.79 -8.71
N GLU A 123 -2.83 -7.67 -9.74
CA GLU A 123 -2.90 -8.51 -10.93
C GLU A 123 -2.61 -9.98 -10.59
N LEU A 124 -1.57 -10.27 -9.80
CA LEU A 124 -1.29 -11.62 -9.34
C LEU A 124 -2.47 -12.19 -8.54
N MET A 125 -3.05 -11.41 -7.63
CA MET A 125 -4.21 -11.85 -6.85
C MET A 125 -5.42 -12.17 -7.74
N ALA A 126 -5.64 -11.40 -8.82
CA ALA A 126 -6.66 -11.72 -9.80
C ALA A 126 -6.37 -13.04 -10.53
N GLN A 127 -5.12 -13.25 -10.98
CA GLN A 127 -4.70 -14.47 -11.70
C GLN A 127 -4.72 -15.74 -10.85
N LEU A 128 -4.64 -15.61 -9.52
CA LEU A 128 -4.73 -16.73 -8.59
C LEU A 128 -6.16 -17.26 -8.41
N LEU A 129 -7.18 -16.50 -8.79
CA LEU A 129 -8.56 -16.97 -8.73
C LEU A 129 -8.78 -18.05 -9.80
N PRO A 130 -9.49 -19.14 -9.48
CA PRO A 130 -9.61 -20.32 -10.34
C PRO A 130 -10.68 -20.16 -11.43
N PHE A 131 -10.85 -18.96 -11.98
CA PHE A 131 -11.88 -18.65 -12.97
C PHE A 131 -11.24 -18.43 -14.34
N ASP A 132 -11.98 -18.78 -15.38
CA ASP A 132 -11.67 -18.41 -16.76
C ASP A 132 -12.32 -17.06 -17.13
N GLU A 133 -11.84 -16.40 -18.19
CA GLU A 133 -12.38 -15.10 -18.64
C GLU A 133 -13.89 -15.14 -18.96
N SER A 134 -14.40 -16.31 -19.37
CA SER A 134 -15.81 -16.53 -19.70
C SER A 134 -16.72 -16.77 -18.49
N ASP A 135 -16.15 -17.02 -17.30
CA ASP A 135 -16.93 -17.39 -16.13
C ASP A 135 -17.66 -16.19 -15.53
N ALA A 136 -18.94 -16.40 -15.20
CA ALA A 136 -19.72 -15.44 -14.43
C ALA A 136 -19.65 -15.79 -12.94
N PHE A 137 -19.07 -14.90 -12.14
CA PHE A 137 -18.93 -15.10 -10.70
C PHE A 137 -19.08 -13.79 -9.92
N ILE A 138 -19.43 -13.91 -8.65
CA ILE A 138 -19.57 -12.80 -7.72
C ILE A 138 -18.44 -12.88 -6.71
N PHE A 139 -17.68 -11.80 -6.57
CA PHE A 139 -16.68 -11.69 -5.52
C PHE A 139 -16.95 -10.51 -4.58
N LEU A 140 -16.47 -10.65 -3.36
CA LEU A 140 -16.56 -9.65 -2.30
C LEU A 140 -15.16 -9.12 -1.98
N ASP A 141 -14.98 -7.80 -2.08
CA ASP A 141 -13.76 -7.10 -1.69
C ASP A 141 -13.99 -6.42 -0.33
N LEU A 142 -13.32 -6.93 0.69
CA LEU A 142 -13.46 -6.52 2.08
C LEU A 142 -12.38 -5.48 2.44
N GLY A 143 -12.83 -4.30 2.86
CA GLY A 143 -11.96 -3.14 3.04
C GLY A 143 -11.46 -2.59 1.70
N ALA A 144 -12.37 -2.48 0.73
CA ALA A 144 -12.04 -2.25 -0.67
C ALA A 144 -11.37 -0.89 -0.94
N GLY A 145 -11.51 0.09 -0.04
CA GLY A 145 -11.04 1.45 -0.27
C GLY A 145 -11.63 2.03 -1.56
N THR A 146 -10.76 2.41 -2.49
CA THR A 146 -11.16 2.92 -3.82
C THR A 146 -11.40 1.82 -4.86
N GLY A 147 -11.21 0.54 -4.51
CA GLY A 147 -11.46 -0.60 -5.39
C GLY A 147 -10.27 -1.06 -6.23
N SER A 148 -9.03 -0.73 -5.86
CA SER A 148 -7.83 -1.06 -6.66
C SER A 148 -7.67 -2.56 -6.94
N ALA A 149 -7.95 -3.42 -5.96
CA ALA A 149 -7.92 -4.87 -6.12
C ALA A 149 -9.06 -5.34 -7.05
N SER A 150 -10.28 -4.89 -6.76
CA SER A 150 -11.47 -5.13 -7.60
C SER A 150 -11.28 -4.70 -9.05
N HIS A 151 -10.61 -3.58 -9.32
CA HIS A 151 -10.31 -3.11 -10.67
C HIS A 151 -9.48 -4.14 -11.45
N GLY A 152 -8.49 -4.77 -10.82
CA GLY A 152 -7.68 -5.82 -11.45
C GLY A 152 -8.52 -7.02 -11.88
N ILE A 153 -9.37 -7.50 -10.97
CA ILE A 153 -10.25 -8.66 -11.21
C ILE A 153 -11.30 -8.36 -12.27
N LEU A 154 -12.02 -7.23 -12.16
CA LEU A 154 -13.07 -6.86 -13.13
C LEU A 154 -12.53 -6.61 -14.53
N LYS A 155 -11.26 -6.20 -14.64
CA LYS A 155 -10.55 -6.06 -15.91
C LYS A 155 -10.18 -7.42 -16.52
N LEU A 156 -9.70 -8.36 -15.70
CA LEU A 156 -9.32 -9.70 -16.14
C LEU A 156 -10.54 -10.57 -16.46
N TYR A 157 -11.65 -10.39 -15.74
CA TYR A 157 -12.86 -11.21 -15.84
C TYR A 157 -14.07 -10.35 -16.22
N PRO A 158 -14.39 -10.20 -17.51
CA PRO A 158 -15.48 -9.33 -18.00
C PRO A 158 -16.89 -9.71 -17.50
N HIS A 159 -17.09 -10.97 -17.11
CA HIS A 159 -18.36 -11.49 -16.61
C HIS A 159 -18.47 -11.54 -15.08
N SER A 160 -17.43 -11.11 -14.36
CA SER A 160 -17.46 -11.02 -12.90
C SER A 160 -18.25 -9.80 -12.41
N THR A 161 -18.81 -9.91 -11.20
CA THR A 161 -19.47 -8.81 -10.47
C THR A 161 -18.86 -8.65 -9.09
N ALA A 162 -18.57 -7.40 -8.71
CA ALA A 162 -17.93 -7.05 -7.45
C ALA A 162 -18.90 -6.48 -6.42
N ILE A 163 -18.73 -6.87 -5.17
CA ILE A 163 -19.31 -6.19 -4.01
C ILE A 163 -18.15 -5.59 -3.23
N LEU A 164 -18.05 -4.26 -3.19
CA LEU A 164 -16.96 -3.56 -2.52
C LEU A 164 -17.45 -3.09 -1.15
N ALA A 165 -16.87 -3.63 -0.08
CA ALA A 165 -17.27 -3.33 1.29
C ALA A 165 -16.22 -2.46 1.96
N ASP A 166 -16.60 -1.29 2.46
CA ASP A 166 -15.71 -0.39 3.21
C ASP A 166 -16.51 0.37 4.28
N PHE A 167 -15.88 0.85 5.35
CA PHE A 167 -16.56 1.60 6.40
C PHE A 167 -16.47 3.12 6.21
N SER A 168 -15.50 3.61 5.43
CA SER A 168 -15.32 5.04 5.15
C SER A 168 -16.21 5.48 4.00
N ALA A 169 -17.14 6.38 4.31
CA ALA A 169 -18.02 6.99 3.30
C ALA A 169 -17.22 7.74 2.23
N GLU A 170 -16.08 8.30 2.60
CA GLU A 170 -15.23 9.08 1.71
C GLU A 170 -14.37 8.20 0.80
N MET A 171 -13.88 7.04 1.29
CA MET A 171 -13.26 6.03 0.43
C MET A 171 -14.27 5.44 -0.56
N ILE A 172 -15.49 5.16 -0.11
CA ILE A 172 -16.59 4.75 -0.99
C ILE A 172 -16.84 5.82 -2.05
N ALA A 173 -16.97 7.10 -1.67
CA ALA A 173 -17.21 8.17 -2.62
C ALA A 173 -16.08 8.33 -3.66
N ALA A 174 -14.82 8.18 -3.23
CA ALA A 174 -13.68 8.18 -4.15
C ALA A 174 -13.67 6.93 -5.04
N GLY A 175 -13.96 5.76 -4.49
CA GLY A 175 -14.06 4.50 -5.21
C GLY A 175 -15.18 4.49 -6.24
N GLU A 176 -16.32 5.13 -5.97
CA GLU A 176 -17.39 5.30 -6.96
C GLU A 176 -16.90 6.06 -8.20
N VAL A 177 -15.93 6.96 -8.09
CA VAL A 177 -15.30 7.64 -9.24
C VAL A 177 -14.33 6.70 -9.95
N GLU A 178 -13.43 6.04 -9.22
CA GLU A 178 -12.41 5.15 -9.80
C GLU A 178 -13.02 3.92 -10.49
N MET A 179 -14.14 3.41 -9.97
CA MET A 179 -14.80 2.20 -10.47
C MET A 179 -15.78 2.45 -11.63
N GLN A 180 -16.01 3.71 -12.03
CA GLN A 180 -16.89 4.06 -13.17
C GLN A 180 -16.68 3.25 -14.46
N PRO A 181 -15.44 2.88 -14.86
CA PRO A 181 -15.21 2.02 -16.03
C PRO A 181 -15.92 0.66 -15.97
N PHE A 182 -16.35 0.23 -14.78
CA PHE A 182 -17.04 -1.04 -14.53
C PHE A 182 -18.51 -0.87 -14.14
N ALA A 183 -19.12 0.29 -14.41
CA ALA A 183 -20.51 0.57 -14.10
C ALA A 183 -21.45 -0.57 -14.49
N GLY A 184 -22.33 -0.98 -13.57
CA GLY A 184 -23.23 -2.12 -13.72
C GLY A 184 -22.63 -3.48 -13.31
N ARG A 185 -21.31 -3.56 -13.05
CA ARG A 185 -20.62 -4.77 -12.55
C ARG A 185 -20.05 -4.63 -11.15
N TYR A 186 -20.31 -3.52 -10.48
CA TYR A 186 -19.91 -3.34 -9.08
C TYR A 186 -20.99 -2.60 -8.29
N ARG A 187 -20.91 -2.71 -6.97
CA ARG A 187 -21.61 -1.84 -6.01
C ARG A 187 -20.81 -1.71 -4.73
N PHE A 188 -20.88 -0.53 -4.10
CA PHE A 188 -20.36 -0.35 -2.76
C PHE A 188 -21.38 -0.69 -1.67
N VAL A 189 -20.88 -1.17 -0.54
CA VAL A 189 -21.65 -1.46 0.68
C VAL A 189 -20.88 -0.92 1.88
N THR A 190 -21.55 -0.16 2.74
CA THR A 190 -20.95 0.23 4.01
C THR A 190 -20.87 -0.97 4.95
N PHE A 191 -19.66 -1.34 5.38
CA PHE A 191 -19.44 -2.42 6.34
C PHE A 191 -18.24 -2.15 7.24
N ASP A 192 -18.47 -2.18 8.56
CA ASP A 192 -17.41 -2.13 9.56
C ASP A 192 -17.01 -3.56 9.98
N MET A 193 -15.85 -3.99 9.48
CA MET A 193 -15.26 -5.30 9.77
C MET A 193 -14.80 -5.47 11.22
N CYS A 194 -14.80 -4.40 12.03
CA CYS A 194 -14.60 -4.52 13.47
C CYS A 194 -15.78 -5.20 14.18
N THR A 195 -16.92 -5.31 13.50
CA THR A 195 -18.12 -6.00 14.00
C THR A 195 -18.32 -7.33 13.26
N ASP A 196 -19.08 -8.23 13.88
CA ASP A 196 -19.57 -9.48 13.28
C ASP A 196 -20.98 -9.30 12.66
N VAL A 197 -21.48 -8.05 12.58
CA VAL A 197 -22.82 -7.72 12.09
C VAL A 197 -22.77 -7.37 10.61
N TRP A 198 -22.97 -8.38 9.78
CA TRP A 198 -22.91 -8.21 8.33
C TRP A 198 -24.16 -7.52 7.75
N PRO A 199 -23.98 -6.57 6.82
CA PRO A 199 -25.09 -6.00 6.06
C PRO A 199 -25.86 -7.08 5.30
N LYS A 200 -27.20 -7.08 5.41
CA LYS A 200 -28.09 -8.03 4.72
C LYS A 200 -27.93 -8.03 3.20
N VAL A 201 -27.42 -6.94 2.64
CA VAL A 201 -27.17 -6.78 1.21
C VAL A 201 -25.97 -7.57 0.72
N ILE A 202 -25.05 -7.97 1.61
CA ILE A 202 -23.93 -8.86 1.28
C ILE A 202 -24.46 -10.30 1.28
N PRO A 203 -24.38 -11.03 0.14
CA PRO A 203 -24.85 -12.40 0.04
C PRO A 203 -24.12 -13.34 1.01
N ARG A 204 -24.83 -14.40 1.44
CA ARG A 204 -24.26 -15.47 2.26
C ARG A 204 -23.41 -16.48 1.48
N LYS A 205 -23.40 -16.43 0.14
CA LYS A 205 -22.70 -17.39 -0.72
C LYS A 205 -22.14 -16.67 -1.95
N VAL A 206 -20.89 -16.27 -1.88
CA VAL A 206 -20.10 -15.69 -2.99
C VAL A 206 -19.07 -16.69 -3.49
N ASP A 207 -18.58 -16.48 -4.71
CA ASP A 207 -17.63 -17.38 -5.38
C ASP A 207 -16.18 -17.07 -4.94
N ALA A 208 -15.89 -15.81 -4.59
CA ALA A 208 -14.61 -15.42 -4.00
C ALA A 208 -14.76 -14.29 -2.97
N VAL A 209 -13.82 -14.22 -2.04
CA VAL A 209 -13.60 -13.10 -1.14
C VAL A 209 -12.16 -12.66 -1.30
N ILE A 210 -11.91 -11.36 -1.30
CA ILE A 210 -10.57 -10.80 -1.28
C ILE A 210 -10.46 -9.74 -0.20
N THR A 211 -9.25 -9.54 0.32
CA THR A 211 -8.88 -8.39 1.15
C THR A 211 -7.54 -7.85 0.67
N GLY A 212 -7.35 -6.53 0.76
CA GLY A 212 -6.13 -5.87 0.32
C GLY A 212 -5.72 -4.73 1.24
N MET A 213 -4.55 -4.82 1.87
CA MET A 213 -3.96 -3.78 2.72
C MET A 213 -4.94 -3.22 3.77
N SER A 214 -5.70 -4.12 4.42
CA SER A 214 -6.85 -3.73 5.26
C SER A 214 -6.91 -4.47 6.59
N ILE A 215 -6.90 -5.81 6.59
CA ILE A 215 -7.22 -6.59 7.80
C ILE A 215 -6.14 -6.51 8.88
N HIS A 216 -4.92 -6.08 8.54
CA HIS A 216 -3.87 -5.76 9.52
C HIS A 216 -4.25 -4.63 10.50
N HIS A 217 -5.35 -3.91 10.25
CA HIS A 217 -5.91 -2.93 11.17
C HIS A 217 -6.83 -3.53 12.24
N LEU A 218 -7.20 -4.80 12.13
CA LEU A 218 -8.11 -5.45 13.07
C LEU A 218 -7.36 -6.09 14.24
N PRO A 219 -7.90 -6.08 15.46
CA PRO A 219 -7.39 -6.92 16.55
C PRO A 219 -7.36 -8.42 16.19
N ASP A 220 -6.49 -9.19 16.84
CA ASP A 220 -6.23 -10.59 16.49
C ASP A 220 -7.45 -11.52 16.64
N ASP A 221 -8.21 -11.35 17.72
CA ASP A 221 -9.48 -12.05 17.94
C ASP A 221 -10.48 -11.74 16.82
N ARG A 222 -10.50 -10.48 16.35
CA ARG A 222 -11.33 -10.07 15.23
C ARG A 222 -10.86 -10.65 13.90
N LYS A 223 -9.56 -10.68 13.62
CA LYS A 223 -9.01 -11.36 12.42
C LYS A 223 -9.42 -12.82 12.38
N ARG A 224 -9.28 -13.53 13.52
CA ARG A 224 -9.67 -14.94 13.63
C ARG A 224 -11.15 -15.15 13.33
N GLY A 225 -12.03 -14.36 13.94
CA GLY A 225 -13.47 -14.43 13.67
C GLY A 225 -13.81 -14.10 12.22
N LEU A 226 -13.14 -13.10 11.64
CA LEU A 226 -13.35 -12.72 10.25
C LEU A 226 -13.02 -13.87 9.28
N PHE A 227 -11.95 -14.62 9.50
CA PHE A 227 -11.62 -15.77 8.66
C PHE A 227 -12.72 -16.85 8.71
N SER A 228 -13.27 -17.15 9.88
CA SER A 228 -14.43 -18.05 9.99
C SER A 228 -15.67 -17.51 9.27
N GLU A 229 -15.95 -16.22 9.39
CA GLU A 229 -17.10 -15.58 8.73
C GLU A 229 -16.96 -15.51 7.20
N ILE A 230 -15.73 -15.39 6.70
CA ILE A 230 -15.39 -15.47 5.27
C ILE A 230 -15.62 -16.90 4.78
N PHE A 231 -15.13 -17.92 5.51
CA PHE A 231 -15.33 -19.32 5.16
C PHE A 231 -16.83 -19.66 5.00
N ASP A 232 -17.66 -19.21 5.95
CA ASP A 232 -19.11 -19.41 5.92
C ASP A 232 -19.80 -18.71 4.74
N ARG A 233 -19.16 -17.68 4.18
CA ARG A 233 -19.68 -16.88 3.06
C ARG A 233 -19.25 -17.38 1.70
N LEU A 234 -18.23 -18.21 1.63
CA LEU A 234 -17.81 -18.82 0.38
C LEU A 234 -18.75 -19.96 0.00
N ARG A 235 -19.02 -20.10 -1.29
CA ARG A 235 -19.57 -21.36 -1.82
C ARG A 235 -18.53 -22.48 -1.66
N PRO A 236 -18.95 -23.76 -1.61
CA PRO A 236 -18.02 -24.86 -1.87
C PRO A 236 -17.22 -24.59 -3.16
N GLY A 237 -15.92 -24.82 -3.13
CA GLY A 237 -15.00 -24.46 -4.21
C GLY A 237 -14.58 -22.99 -4.27
N GLY A 238 -15.17 -22.11 -3.46
CA GLY A 238 -14.89 -20.67 -3.45
C GLY A 238 -13.57 -20.31 -2.80
N TRP A 239 -12.99 -19.17 -3.19
CA TRP A 239 -11.62 -18.78 -2.80
C TRP A 239 -11.56 -17.54 -1.92
N TYR A 240 -10.64 -17.55 -0.95
CA TYR A 240 -10.22 -16.37 -0.22
C TYR A 240 -8.75 -16.05 -0.50
N LEU A 241 -8.46 -14.79 -0.83
CA LEU A 241 -7.09 -14.28 -0.98
C LEU A 241 -6.92 -12.96 -0.22
N ASN A 242 -5.84 -12.84 0.53
CA ASN A 242 -5.44 -11.62 1.21
C ASN A 242 -4.09 -11.14 0.69
N TYR A 243 -3.99 -9.89 0.26
CA TYR A 243 -2.72 -9.19 0.09
C TYR A 243 -2.53 -8.20 1.25
N ASP A 244 -1.60 -8.45 2.16
CA ASP A 244 -1.44 -7.58 3.32
C ASP A 244 0.00 -7.51 3.88
N ALA A 245 0.18 -6.59 4.84
CA ALA A 245 1.41 -6.42 5.61
C ALA A 245 1.46 -7.37 6.82
N VAL A 246 2.65 -7.87 7.14
CA VAL A 246 2.96 -8.73 8.29
C VAL A 246 4.22 -8.26 9.00
N ASP A 247 4.33 -8.58 10.29
CA ASP A 247 5.54 -8.32 11.07
C ASP A 247 6.36 -9.61 11.28
N SER A 248 7.52 -9.47 11.93
CA SER A 248 8.31 -10.59 12.42
C SER A 248 8.69 -10.39 13.88
N GLU A 249 8.59 -11.45 14.68
CA GLU A 249 9.06 -11.42 16.07
C GLU A 249 10.60 -11.38 16.15
N ASP A 250 11.29 -11.78 15.08
CA ASP A 250 12.75 -11.75 14.99
C ASP A 250 13.25 -10.36 14.58
N ALA A 251 13.93 -9.69 15.49
CA ALA A 251 14.51 -8.37 15.26
C ALA A 251 15.51 -8.35 14.09
N ALA A 252 16.32 -9.40 13.90
CA ALA A 252 17.27 -9.47 12.80
C ALA A 252 16.55 -9.54 11.44
N VAL A 253 15.41 -10.22 11.39
CA VAL A 253 14.54 -10.28 10.20
C VAL A 253 13.91 -8.91 9.92
N ARG A 254 13.33 -8.26 10.94
CA ARG A 254 12.78 -6.90 10.80
C ARG A 254 13.81 -5.89 10.32
N ASP A 255 15.02 -5.93 10.89
CA ASP A 255 16.11 -5.04 10.48
C ASP A 255 16.55 -5.32 9.04
N ALA A 256 16.56 -6.59 8.62
CA ALA A 256 16.86 -6.96 7.24
C ALA A 256 15.79 -6.43 6.27
N TRP A 257 14.51 -6.55 6.62
CA TRP A 257 13.41 -6.00 5.83
C TRP A 257 13.49 -4.48 5.75
N SER A 258 13.70 -3.80 6.87
CA SER A 258 13.86 -2.34 6.91
C SER A 258 15.01 -1.88 6.01
N ARG A 259 16.20 -2.49 6.12
CA ARG A 259 17.35 -2.13 5.27
C ARG A 259 17.09 -2.37 3.79
N ALA A 260 16.34 -3.42 3.44
CA ALA A 260 15.98 -3.70 2.06
C ALA A 260 14.96 -2.68 1.54
N ASN A 261 13.91 -2.39 2.31
CA ASN A 261 12.90 -1.36 1.99
C ASN A 261 13.55 0.02 1.81
N ASP A 262 14.51 0.39 2.66
CA ASP A 262 15.23 1.67 2.55
C ASP A 262 16.04 1.80 1.25
N ARG A 263 16.56 0.69 0.72
CA ARG A 263 17.27 0.68 -0.57
C ARG A 263 16.32 0.74 -1.76
N ILE A 264 15.13 0.17 -1.61
CA ILE A 264 14.09 0.15 -2.64
C ILE A 264 13.44 1.54 -2.77
N ASP A 265 13.19 2.19 -1.64
CA ASP A 265 12.56 3.52 -1.58
C ASP A 265 13.33 4.45 -0.61
N PRO A 266 14.45 5.03 -1.06
CA PRO A 266 15.25 5.95 -0.23
C PRO A 266 14.47 7.20 0.21
N LEU A 267 13.49 7.64 -0.58
CA LEU A 267 12.65 8.79 -0.24
C LEU A 267 11.70 8.45 0.93
N ALA A 268 11.09 7.26 0.91
CA ALA A 268 10.31 6.79 2.06
C ALA A 268 11.18 6.59 3.31
N ALA A 269 12.43 6.16 3.14
CA ALA A 269 13.39 6.06 4.23
C ALA A 269 13.69 7.43 4.85
N GLU A 270 13.97 8.44 4.02
CA GLU A 270 14.19 9.82 4.47
C GLU A 270 12.96 10.37 5.21
N GLN A 271 11.76 10.20 4.64
CA GLN A 271 10.51 10.61 5.29
C GLN A 271 10.30 9.94 6.66
N ARG A 272 10.67 8.66 6.79
CA ARG A 272 10.58 7.91 8.05
C ARG A 272 11.49 8.48 9.12
N LEU A 273 12.69 8.94 8.76
CA LEU A 273 13.66 9.57 9.69
C LEU A 273 13.22 10.97 10.13
N HIS A 274 12.39 11.65 9.34
CA HIS A 274 11.95 13.03 9.58
C HIS A 274 10.47 13.16 9.94
N ARG A 275 9.84 12.09 10.44
CA ARG A 275 8.44 12.12 10.85
C ARG A 275 8.21 13.17 11.95
N THR A 276 7.22 14.01 11.72
CA THR A 276 6.61 14.82 12.78
C THR A 276 5.98 13.91 13.84
N ALA A 277 5.69 14.46 15.03
CA ALA A 277 5.02 13.72 16.11
C ALA A 277 3.68 13.12 15.64
N ILE A 278 2.94 13.86 14.81
CA ILE A 278 1.66 13.42 14.23
C ILE A 278 1.89 12.24 13.27
N GLU A 279 2.89 12.31 12.40
CA GLU A 279 3.21 11.21 11.47
C GLU A 279 3.71 9.96 12.18
N LEU A 280 4.49 10.12 13.27
CA LEU A 280 4.93 9.01 14.10
C LEU A 280 3.74 8.34 14.81
N ALA A 281 2.84 9.11 15.40
CA ALA A 281 1.63 8.59 16.04
C ALA A 281 0.76 7.82 15.02
N ARG A 282 0.57 8.37 13.81
CA ARG A 282 -0.17 7.71 12.72
C ARG A 282 0.48 6.39 12.30
N HIS A 283 1.79 6.38 12.14
CA HIS A 283 2.52 5.16 11.79
C HIS A 283 2.40 4.10 12.89
N THR A 284 2.58 4.50 14.14
CA THR A 284 2.44 3.60 15.30
C THR A 284 1.05 2.98 15.34
N ASN A 285 0.02 3.78 15.11
CA ASN A 285 -1.35 3.30 15.05
C ASN A 285 -1.61 2.37 13.85
N HIS A 286 -1.03 2.64 12.67
CA HIS A 286 -1.13 1.75 11.50
C HIS A 286 -0.45 0.39 11.74
N MET A 287 0.67 0.37 12.46
CA MET A 287 1.39 -0.85 12.79
C MET A 287 0.81 -1.61 14.00
N ARG A 288 -0.17 -1.02 14.70
CA ARG A 288 -0.66 -1.48 16.02
C ARG A 288 -1.07 -2.96 16.05
N TYR A 289 -1.70 -3.43 14.98
CA TYR A 289 -2.22 -4.80 14.90
C TYR A 289 -1.59 -5.61 13.77
N VAL A 290 -0.46 -5.15 13.23
CA VAL A 290 0.33 -5.94 12.28
C VAL A 290 1.05 -7.03 13.07
N ILE A 291 0.79 -8.30 12.71
CA ILE A 291 1.30 -9.47 13.41
C ILE A 291 2.07 -10.38 12.45
N PRO A 292 2.81 -11.40 12.97
CA PRO A 292 3.40 -12.42 12.12
C PRO A 292 2.38 -13.15 11.24
N LEU A 293 2.87 -13.73 10.15
CA LEU A 293 2.03 -14.49 9.22
C LEU A 293 1.57 -15.83 9.81
N THR A 294 2.41 -16.49 10.61
CA THR A 294 2.17 -17.86 11.08
C THR A 294 0.83 -18.04 11.82
N PRO A 295 0.44 -17.18 12.78
CA PRO A 295 -0.88 -17.30 13.41
C PRO A 295 -2.04 -17.13 12.43
N GLN A 296 -1.90 -16.27 11.43
CA GLN A 296 -2.96 -16.00 10.45
C GLN A 296 -3.20 -17.18 9.51
N LEU A 297 -2.13 -17.88 9.09
CA LEU A 297 -2.26 -19.12 8.33
C LEU A 297 -2.98 -20.19 9.15
N ALA A 298 -2.59 -20.35 10.42
CA ALA A 298 -3.25 -21.29 11.32
C ALA A 298 -4.73 -20.96 11.52
N TRP A 299 -5.12 -19.68 11.62
CA TRP A 299 -6.53 -19.30 11.75
C TRP A 299 -7.35 -19.54 10.48
N ILE A 300 -6.72 -19.45 9.30
CA ILE A 300 -7.36 -19.82 8.03
C ILE A 300 -7.54 -21.36 7.98
N GLU A 301 -6.54 -22.14 8.37
CA GLU A 301 -6.66 -23.60 8.47
C GLU A 301 -7.74 -24.02 9.48
N ASP A 302 -7.74 -23.42 10.68
CA ASP A 302 -8.74 -23.63 11.74
C ASP A 302 -10.18 -23.33 11.26
N ALA A 303 -10.34 -22.35 10.36
CA ALA A 303 -11.64 -22.01 9.78
C ALA A 303 -12.13 -23.06 8.75
N GLY A 304 -11.29 -24.00 8.33
CA GLY A 304 -11.65 -25.11 7.44
C GLY A 304 -11.23 -24.93 5.99
N PHE A 305 -10.43 -23.91 5.67
CA PHE A 305 -9.89 -23.74 4.32
C PHE A 305 -8.90 -24.86 3.97
N ALA A 306 -8.93 -25.30 2.72
CA ALA A 306 -7.93 -26.17 2.11
C ALA A 306 -7.04 -25.37 1.13
N GLY A 307 -5.90 -25.94 0.75
CA GLY A 307 -4.96 -25.26 -0.14
C GLY A 307 -4.43 -23.95 0.43
N VAL A 308 -4.24 -23.90 1.75
CA VAL A 308 -3.71 -22.73 2.44
C VAL A 308 -2.22 -22.57 2.10
N ASP A 309 -1.86 -21.47 1.45
CA ASP A 309 -0.48 -21.21 1.05
C ASP A 309 -0.16 -19.71 1.02
N VAL A 310 1.13 -19.40 0.92
CA VAL A 310 1.70 -18.08 0.68
C VAL A 310 2.10 -17.99 -0.78
N TYR A 311 1.16 -17.54 -1.60
CA TYR A 311 1.32 -17.41 -3.06
C TYR A 311 2.35 -16.35 -3.46
N TRP A 312 2.62 -15.37 -2.59
CA TRP A 312 3.68 -14.39 -2.81
C TRP A 312 4.16 -13.79 -1.49
N LYS A 313 5.47 -13.51 -1.41
CA LYS A 313 6.05 -12.76 -0.29
C LYS A 313 7.20 -11.89 -0.76
N ARG A 314 7.17 -10.63 -0.37
CA ARG A 314 8.31 -9.70 -0.46
C ARG A 314 8.44 -8.93 0.84
N LEU A 315 9.44 -9.31 1.62
CA LEU A 315 9.73 -8.69 2.92
C LEU A 315 8.46 -8.73 3.80
N ASP A 316 7.97 -7.59 4.26
CA ASP A 316 6.79 -7.39 5.10
C ASP A 316 5.45 -7.51 4.36
N ASN A 317 5.44 -7.69 3.04
CA ASN A 317 4.21 -7.77 2.23
C ASN A 317 3.98 -9.19 1.70
N VAL A 318 2.75 -9.71 1.81
CA VAL A 318 2.41 -11.12 1.50
C VAL A 318 1.05 -11.27 0.83
N ILE A 319 0.96 -12.22 -0.12
CA ILE A 319 -0.32 -12.74 -0.62
C ILE A 319 -0.47 -14.17 -0.09
N TYR A 320 -1.57 -14.42 0.62
CA TYR A 320 -1.88 -15.72 1.18
C TYR A 320 -3.38 -15.95 1.22
N GLY A 321 -3.81 -17.19 1.34
CA GLY A 321 -5.22 -17.55 1.35
C GLY A 321 -5.42 -19.02 1.06
N GLY A 322 -6.65 -19.40 0.73
CA GLY A 322 -7.02 -20.77 0.44
C GLY A 322 -8.45 -20.88 -0.07
N MET A 323 -8.89 -22.11 -0.33
CA MET A 323 -10.22 -22.40 -0.84
C MET A 323 -11.10 -23.06 0.20
N ARG A 324 -12.41 -22.80 0.13
CA ARG A 324 -13.40 -23.63 0.79
C ARG A 324 -13.50 -24.96 0.03
N PRO A 325 -13.32 -26.12 0.69
CA PRO A 325 -13.44 -27.42 0.02
C PRO A 325 -14.80 -27.61 -0.65
N GLU A 326 -14.84 -28.44 -1.68
CA GLU A 326 -16.10 -28.95 -2.24
C GLU A 326 -16.83 -29.78 -1.17
N GLU A 327 -18.16 -29.72 -1.18
CA GLU A 327 -18.96 -30.66 -0.39
C GLU A 327 -18.82 -32.04 -1.06
N GLU A 328 -18.37 -33.06 -0.32
CA GLU A 328 -18.40 -34.44 -0.80
C GLU A 328 -19.84 -34.77 -1.20
N LYS A 329 -20.06 -35.07 -2.49
CA LYS A 329 -21.35 -35.55 -2.98
C LYS A 329 -21.64 -36.89 -2.30
N THR A 330 -22.42 -36.84 -1.22
CA THR A 330 -22.84 -38.02 -0.45
C THR A 330 -23.92 -38.80 -1.17
#